data_AF-A0A9D8GMI3-F1
#
_entry.id   AF-A0A9D8GMI3-F1
#
_cell.length_a   1.000
_cell.length_b   1.000
_cell.length_c   1.000
_cell.angle_alpha   90.00
_cell.angle_beta   90.00
_cell.angle_gamma   90.00
#
_symmetry.space_group_name_H-M   'P 1'
#
loop_
_entity.id
_entity.type
_entity.pdbx_description
1 polymer ?
#
loop_
_entity_poly.entity_id
_entity_poly.type
_entity_poly.pdbx_seq_one_letter_code
_entity_poly.pdbx_strand_id
1 'polypeptide(L)'
;MSVHEARAAAVIETMARIRAIEHEHGVSTAALDRIKPELINLASQTALFPPGHFPVPQGRTGMIYRLSEDADRRFALYASAGVAGKKAQPHNHTTWAVISGVFGDEHNVFYKRTDDRSVPGQGKVEQTGELTVRKGNAVGYLPDDFHTIEVLGKSHALHLHCYGMSLENLPGRIFFSEGTSGAYKHFPPNPNIRTAVVDAAYLQELIAGDEPPVILDVRPENEFARGRLPHAMSMSIERIGAGAVTELAGNHQHIVLVDGRDDGAAEKAALALMHRGHRNLSVLAGGLAAWTGAGLKLAA
;
A
#
# COMPACT_ATOMS: atom_id res chain seq x y z
N MET A 1 -12.90 7.79 -18.04
CA MET A 1 -11.90 7.75 -16.95
C MET A 1 -12.52 7.23 -15.67
N SER A 2 -12.27 5.96 -15.40
CA SER A 2 -12.66 5.27 -14.18
C SER A 2 -11.93 5.82 -12.94
N VAL A 3 -12.45 5.48 -11.75
CA VAL A 3 -11.76 5.80 -10.47
C VAL A 3 -10.35 5.19 -10.40
N HIS A 4 -10.12 4.07 -11.09
CA HIS A 4 -8.84 3.37 -11.12
C HIS A 4 -7.79 4.15 -11.93
N GLU A 5 -8.16 4.59 -13.14
CA GLU A 5 -7.29 5.41 -13.99
C GLU A 5 -6.99 6.76 -13.35
N ALA A 6 -8.02 7.41 -12.79
CA ALA A 6 -7.85 8.69 -12.09
C ALA A 6 -6.93 8.56 -10.87
N ARG A 7 -7.09 7.48 -10.07
CA ARG A 7 -6.17 7.19 -8.95
C ARG A 7 -4.75 6.95 -9.45
N ALA A 8 -4.57 6.12 -10.46
CA ALA A 8 -3.25 5.81 -10.99
C ALA A 8 -2.54 7.05 -11.53
N ALA A 9 -3.22 7.90 -12.30
CA ALA A 9 -2.68 9.17 -12.78
C ALA A 9 -2.26 10.09 -11.61
N ALA A 10 -3.15 10.31 -10.64
CA ALA A 10 -2.86 11.16 -9.49
C ALA A 10 -1.68 10.63 -8.65
N VAL A 11 -1.56 9.31 -8.47
CA VAL A 11 -0.43 8.67 -7.79
C VAL A 11 0.86 8.85 -8.58
N ILE A 12 0.87 8.60 -9.89
CA ILE A 12 2.05 8.75 -10.75
C ILE A 12 2.61 10.17 -10.68
N GLU A 13 1.74 11.16 -10.85
CA GLU A 13 2.13 12.57 -10.83
C GLU A 13 2.66 12.99 -9.45
N THR A 14 1.98 12.59 -8.38
CA THR A 14 2.41 12.89 -7.00
C THR A 14 3.78 12.28 -6.71
N MET A 15 3.99 11.01 -7.06
CA MET A 15 5.26 10.33 -6.83
C MET A 15 6.40 10.93 -7.67
N ALA A 16 6.11 11.44 -8.88
CA ALA A 16 7.09 12.16 -9.68
C ALA A 16 7.56 13.45 -9.01
N ARG A 17 6.65 14.24 -8.43
CA ARG A 17 7.00 15.46 -7.68
C ARG A 17 7.77 15.14 -6.39
N ILE A 18 7.36 14.10 -5.65
CA ILE A 18 8.07 13.65 -4.45
C ILE A 18 9.51 13.23 -4.77
N ARG A 19 9.73 12.47 -5.85
CA ARG A 19 11.07 12.11 -6.32
C ARG A 19 11.93 13.33 -6.62
N ALA A 20 11.36 14.32 -7.32
CA ALA A 20 12.08 15.55 -7.65
C ALA A 20 12.50 16.32 -6.38
N ILE A 21 11.62 16.40 -5.38
CA ILE A 21 11.91 17.06 -4.10
C ILE A 21 13.07 16.39 -3.37
N GLU A 22 13.06 15.04 -3.23
CA GLU A 22 14.18 14.35 -2.58
C GLU A 22 15.47 14.46 -3.38
N HIS A 23 15.40 14.39 -4.72
CA HIS A 23 16.57 14.56 -5.58
C HIS A 23 17.22 15.94 -5.39
N GLU A 24 16.42 17.01 -5.28
CA GLU A 24 16.91 18.38 -5.13
C GLU A 24 17.39 18.70 -3.70
N HIS A 25 16.67 18.24 -2.69
CA HIS A 25 16.88 18.66 -1.29
C HIS A 25 17.45 17.57 -0.37
N GLY A 26 17.70 16.38 -0.91
CA GLY A 26 18.11 15.20 -0.15
C GLY A 26 17.08 14.77 0.89
N VAL A 27 17.52 13.92 1.82
CA VAL A 27 16.71 13.50 2.96
C VAL A 27 16.91 14.48 4.11
N SER A 28 16.02 15.48 4.19
CA SER A 28 16.08 16.56 5.17
C SER A 28 14.69 17.00 5.63
N THR A 29 14.59 17.67 6.78
CA THR A 29 13.32 18.25 7.25
C THR A 29 12.72 19.21 6.22
N ALA A 30 13.55 20.01 5.55
CA ALA A 30 13.14 20.93 4.49
C ALA A 30 12.54 20.20 3.27
N ALA A 31 13.05 19.00 2.94
CA ALA A 31 12.46 18.14 1.91
C ALA A 31 11.11 17.59 2.37
N LEU A 32 11.00 17.11 3.62
CA LEU A 32 9.73 16.61 4.17
C LEU A 32 8.64 17.70 4.21
N ASP A 33 8.99 18.93 4.53
CA ASP A 33 8.06 20.05 4.51
C ASP A 33 7.54 20.39 3.11
N ARG A 34 8.30 20.04 2.06
CA ARG A 34 7.86 20.12 0.66
C ARG A 34 7.08 18.89 0.20
N ILE A 35 7.38 17.70 0.72
CA ILE A 35 6.65 16.45 0.41
C ILE A 35 5.25 16.44 1.05
N LYS A 36 5.11 16.98 2.26
CA LYS A 36 3.82 17.06 2.98
C LYS A 36 2.67 17.63 2.13
N PRO A 37 2.76 18.83 1.51
CA PRO A 37 1.67 19.37 0.70
C PRO A 37 1.32 18.51 -0.52
N GLU A 38 2.30 17.83 -1.13
CA GLU A 38 2.05 16.89 -2.23
C GLU A 38 1.19 15.70 -1.79
N LEU A 39 1.52 15.12 -0.64
CA LEU A 39 0.75 14.01 -0.09
C LEU A 39 -0.63 14.45 0.42
N ILE A 40 -0.73 15.65 1.00
CA ILE A 40 -2.02 16.24 1.41
C ILE A 40 -2.94 16.43 0.20
N ASN A 41 -2.41 16.93 -0.92
CA ASN A 41 -3.20 17.13 -2.13
C ASN A 41 -3.74 15.80 -2.68
N LEU A 42 -2.91 14.76 -2.72
CA LEU A 42 -3.36 13.42 -3.11
C LEU A 42 -4.41 12.87 -2.13
N ALA A 43 -4.13 12.90 -0.83
CA ALA A 43 -5.03 12.37 0.20
C ALA A 43 -6.39 13.11 0.25
N SER A 44 -6.41 14.39 -0.13
CA SER A 44 -7.62 15.21 -0.17
C SER A 44 -8.61 14.79 -1.27
N GLN A 45 -8.15 14.08 -2.29
CA GLN A 45 -8.97 13.53 -3.37
C GLN A 45 -9.65 12.22 -2.94
N THR A 46 -10.47 12.29 -1.90
CA THR A 46 -11.04 11.12 -1.21
C THR A 46 -11.88 10.21 -2.10
N ALA A 47 -12.49 10.76 -3.16
CA ALA A 47 -13.23 9.98 -4.16
C ALA A 47 -12.35 8.96 -4.91
N LEU A 48 -11.05 9.20 -4.99
CA LEU A 48 -10.10 8.24 -5.58
C LEU A 48 -9.89 7.01 -4.70
N PHE A 49 -10.22 7.08 -3.41
CA PHE A 49 -9.91 6.03 -2.44
C PHE A 49 -11.17 5.47 -1.75
N PRO A 50 -12.12 4.86 -2.49
CA PRO A 50 -13.32 4.34 -1.89
C PRO A 50 -12.98 3.21 -0.90
N PRO A 51 -13.61 3.16 0.30
CA PRO A 51 -13.28 2.17 1.33
C PRO A 51 -13.35 0.71 0.87
N GLY A 52 -14.26 0.39 -0.07
CA GLY A 52 -14.42 -0.96 -0.62
C GLY A 52 -13.17 -1.51 -1.32
N HIS A 53 -12.27 -0.63 -1.80
CA HIS A 53 -11.00 -1.05 -2.42
C HIS A 53 -9.89 -1.36 -1.41
N PHE A 54 -10.09 -0.99 -0.14
CA PHE A 54 -9.09 -1.13 0.92
C PHE A 54 -9.69 -1.79 2.17
N PRO A 55 -10.31 -2.99 2.06
CA PRO A 55 -10.99 -3.61 3.18
C PRO A 55 -10.03 -3.93 4.33
N VAL A 56 -10.52 -3.94 5.56
CA VAL A 56 -9.80 -4.56 6.68
C VAL A 56 -10.47 -5.91 6.93
N PRO A 57 -9.78 -7.05 6.71
CA PRO A 57 -10.39 -8.36 6.93
C PRO A 57 -10.89 -8.54 8.36
N GLN A 58 -11.97 -9.29 8.53
CA GLN A 58 -12.52 -9.59 9.85
C GLN A 58 -11.44 -10.19 10.77
N GLY A 59 -11.42 -9.75 12.03
CA GLY A 59 -10.43 -10.18 13.02
C GLY A 59 -9.06 -9.49 12.90
N ARG A 60 -8.88 -8.57 11.94
CA ARG A 60 -7.70 -7.72 11.82
C ARG A 60 -8.05 -6.29 12.22
N THR A 61 -7.06 -5.56 12.74
CA THR A 61 -7.21 -4.13 13.07
C THR A 61 -6.72 -3.22 11.94
N GLY A 62 -5.95 -3.74 10.98
CA GLY A 62 -5.48 -2.98 9.83
C GLY A 62 -4.93 -3.83 8.71
N MET A 63 -4.81 -3.20 7.54
CA MET A 63 -4.24 -3.77 6.33
C MET A 63 -3.47 -2.67 5.58
N ILE A 64 -2.38 -3.04 4.91
CA ILE A 64 -1.56 -2.11 4.13
C ILE A 64 -1.68 -2.51 2.66
N TYR A 65 -1.95 -1.51 1.82
CA TYR A 65 -2.12 -1.64 0.39
C TYR A 65 -1.06 -0.84 -0.34
N ARG A 66 -0.24 -1.47 -1.18
CA ARG A 66 0.74 -0.78 -2.01
C ARG A 66 0.05 -0.11 -3.18
N LEU A 67 0.28 1.20 -3.30
CA LEU A 67 -0.21 2.02 -4.42
C LEU A 67 0.89 2.28 -5.46
N SER A 68 2.13 2.44 -5.02
CA SER A 68 3.29 2.65 -5.90
C SER A 68 4.57 2.21 -5.20
N GLU A 69 5.53 1.72 -5.95
CA GLU A 69 6.90 1.41 -5.51
C GLU A 69 7.79 1.41 -6.75
N ASP A 70 8.99 2.01 -6.63
CA ASP A 70 9.96 1.97 -7.71
C ASP A 70 10.70 0.63 -7.74
N ALA A 71 11.31 0.28 -8.89
CA ALA A 71 11.91 -1.04 -9.10
C ALA A 71 13.08 -1.34 -8.16
N ASP A 72 13.78 -0.30 -7.70
CA ASP A 72 14.86 -0.37 -6.71
C ASP A 72 14.34 -0.32 -5.26
N ARG A 73 13.03 -0.51 -5.06
CA ARG A 73 12.31 -0.46 -3.78
C ARG A 73 12.21 0.92 -3.15
N ARG A 74 12.69 1.98 -3.81
CA ARG A 74 12.55 3.34 -3.31
C ARG A 74 11.14 3.88 -3.55
N PHE A 75 10.83 4.98 -2.85
CA PHE A 75 9.60 5.76 -3.05
C PHE A 75 8.32 4.89 -3.02
N ALA A 76 8.09 4.23 -1.89
CA ALA A 76 6.95 3.36 -1.70
C ALA A 76 5.77 4.14 -1.11
N LEU A 77 4.62 4.11 -1.78
CA LEU A 77 3.37 4.70 -1.33
C LEU A 77 2.39 3.60 -0.94
N TYR A 78 1.84 3.70 0.25
CA TYR A 78 0.86 2.77 0.78
C TYR A 78 -0.42 3.47 1.22
N ALA A 79 -1.56 2.81 0.97
CA ALA A 79 -2.83 3.06 1.65
C ALA A 79 -2.89 2.17 2.91
N SER A 80 -2.82 2.80 4.07
CA SER A 80 -2.81 2.17 5.39
C SER A 80 -4.24 2.20 5.96
N ALA A 81 -4.99 1.12 5.72
CA ALA A 81 -6.34 0.97 6.24
C ALA A 81 -6.31 0.54 7.71
N GLY A 82 -7.24 1.05 8.50
CA GLY A 82 -7.33 0.73 9.92
C GLY A 82 -8.74 0.85 10.46
N VAL A 83 -9.00 0.11 11.53
CA VAL A 83 -10.19 0.25 12.37
C VAL A 83 -9.78 0.55 13.82
N ALA A 84 -10.76 0.84 14.67
CA ALA A 84 -10.55 1.05 16.09
C ALA A 84 -9.65 -0.04 16.71
N GLY A 85 -8.62 0.38 17.46
CA GLY A 85 -7.66 -0.52 18.09
C GLY A 85 -6.42 -0.85 17.26
N LYS A 86 -6.31 -0.38 16.01
CA LYS A 86 -5.03 -0.39 15.29
C LYS A 86 -4.06 0.54 16.00
N LYS A 87 -2.93 -0.01 16.46
CA LYS A 87 -1.86 0.74 17.11
C LYS A 87 -0.49 0.16 16.76
N ALA A 88 0.54 1.01 16.80
CA ALA A 88 1.93 0.58 16.76
C ALA A 88 2.71 1.16 17.93
N GLN A 89 3.64 0.37 18.46
CA GLN A 89 4.55 0.75 19.52
C GLN A 89 5.55 1.82 19.04
N PRO A 90 6.28 2.52 19.92
CA PRO A 90 7.29 3.47 19.51
C PRO A 90 8.31 2.83 18.57
N HIS A 91 8.43 3.35 17.35
CA HIS A 91 9.28 2.77 16.31
C HIS A 91 9.84 3.80 15.35
N ASN A 92 10.96 3.46 14.70
CA ASN A 92 11.57 4.26 13.64
C ASN A 92 11.27 3.68 12.24
N HIS A 93 11.95 4.22 11.22
CA HIS A 93 11.74 3.88 9.83
C HIS A 93 13.03 3.53 9.08
N THR A 94 14.22 3.97 9.50
CA THR A 94 15.51 3.83 8.77
C THR A 94 15.56 4.44 7.37
N THR A 95 14.46 5.06 6.95
CA THR A 95 14.27 5.90 5.78
C THR A 95 13.37 7.05 6.20
N TRP A 96 13.22 8.09 5.37
CA TRP A 96 12.19 9.08 5.63
C TRP A 96 10.77 8.53 5.38
N ALA A 97 9.80 9.11 6.07
CA ALA A 97 8.37 8.83 5.89
C ALA A 97 7.54 10.12 5.95
N VAL A 98 6.45 10.18 5.18
CA VAL A 98 5.41 11.22 5.27
C VAL A 98 4.03 10.55 5.28
N ILE A 99 3.16 10.97 6.20
CA ILE A 99 1.83 10.38 6.40
C ILE A 99 0.76 11.47 6.30
N SER A 100 -0.31 11.23 5.54
CA SER A 100 -1.47 12.14 5.41
C SER A 100 -2.79 11.37 5.41
N GLY A 101 -3.85 11.95 5.97
CA GLY A 101 -5.16 11.30 6.07
C GLY A 101 -6.05 11.49 4.85
N VAL A 102 -6.66 10.40 4.38
CA VAL A 102 -7.75 10.43 3.40
C VAL A 102 -9.07 10.61 4.15
N PHE A 103 -9.33 9.77 5.15
CA PHE A 103 -10.46 9.86 6.07
C PHE A 103 -10.14 9.13 7.38
N GLY A 104 -10.86 9.49 8.44
CA GLY A 104 -10.56 9.03 9.80
C GLY A 104 -9.39 9.80 10.43
N ASP A 105 -9.11 9.44 11.68
CA ASP A 105 -8.11 10.09 12.52
C ASP A 105 -7.08 9.04 13.00
N GLU A 106 -5.79 9.34 12.84
CA GLU A 106 -4.69 8.55 13.41
C GLU A 106 -3.82 9.44 14.29
N HIS A 107 -3.84 9.15 15.59
CA HIS A 107 -3.04 9.85 16.56
C HIS A 107 -1.60 9.36 16.52
N ASN A 108 -0.67 10.29 16.35
CA ASN A 108 0.75 10.04 16.32
C ASN A 108 1.43 10.73 17.51
N VAL A 109 2.19 9.99 18.31
CA VAL A 109 3.04 10.57 19.37
C VAL A 109 4.49 10.48 18.90
N PHE A 110 5.22 11.58 18.99
CA PHE A 110 6.59 11.71 18.48
C PHE A 110 7.60 11.51 19.59
N TYR A 111 8.69 10.82 19.29
CA TYR A 111 9.76 10.56 20.23
C TYR A 111 11.13 10.79 19.60
N LYS A 112 12.09 11.17 20.44
CA LYS A 112 13.52 11.24 20.10
C LYS A 112 14.29 10.23 20.93
N ARG A 113 15.24 9.54 20.31
CA ARG A 113 16.16 8.63 21.01
C ARG A 113 17.16 9.41 21.86
N THR A 114 17.30 9.04 23.13
CA THR A 114 18.12 9.76 24.14
C THR A 114 19.21 8.90 24.79
N ASP A 115 19.26 7.59 24.51
CA ASP A 115 20.38 6.73 24.93
C ASP A 115 21.63 6.92 24.07
N ASP A 116 22.79 6.56 24.63
CA ASP A 116 24.10 6.62 23.98
C ASP A 116 24.38 5.45 23.00
N ARG A 117 23.41 4.53 22.86
CA ARG A 117 23.48 3.32 22.01
C ARG A 117 24.62 2.36 22.36
N SER A 118 25.20 2.49 23.56
CA SER A 118 26.35 1.67 24.00
C SER A 118 26.01 0.19 24.20
N VAL A 119 24.74 -0.13 24.48
CA VAL A 119 24.26 -1.50 24.69
C VAL A 119 23.37 -1.93 23.50
N PRO A 120 23.83 -2.86 22.65
CA PRO A 120 23.01 -3.40 21.57
C PRO A 120 21.68 -3.99 22.07
N GLY A 121 20.60 -3.76 21.33
CA GLY A 121 19.26 -4.23 21.69
C GLY A 121 18.55 -3.43 22.80
N GLN A 122 19.20 -2.41 23.37
CA GLN A 122 18.63 -1.55 24.41
C GLN A 122 18.58 -0.09 23.95
N GLY A 123 17.56 0.66 24.39
CA GLY A 123 17.52 2.09 24.15
C GLY A 123 16.53 2.84 25.03
N LYS A 124 16.46 4.15 24.81
CA LYS A 124 15.51 5.04 25.46
C LYS A 124 15.03 6.08 24.46
N VAL A 125 13.73 6.32 24.42
CA VAL A 125 13.10 7.39 23.67
C VAL A 125 12.28 8.29 24.60
N GLU A 126 12.24 9.58 24.30
CA GLU A 126 11.49 10.57 25.07
C GLU A 126 10.51 11.30 24.16
N GLN A 127 9.29 11.51 24.65
CA GLN A 127 8.24 12.17 23.88
C GLN A 127 8.62 13.63 23.61
N THR A 128 8.39 14.07 22.38
CA THR A 128 8.73 15.43 21.91
C THR A 128 7.51 16.19 21.41
N GLY A 129 6.40 15.51 21.14
CA GLY A 129 5.16 16.12 20.68
C GLY A 129 4.16 15.07 20.23
N GLU A 130 3.08 15.54 19.63
CA GLU A 130 2.02 14.69 19.08
C GLU A 130 1.25 15.44 17.98
N LEU A 131 0.60 14.68 17.10
CA LEU A 131 -0.33 15.19 16.10
C LEU A 131 -1.35 14.11 15.77
N THR A 132 -2.63 14.49 15.71
CA THR A 132 -3.64 13.64 15.05
C THR A 132 -3.65 13.94 13.56
N VAL A 133 -3.20 12.96 12.78
CA VAL A 133 -3.25 12.98 11.32
C VAL A 133 -4.69 12.71 10.88
N ARG A 134 -5.21 13.55 9.99
CA ARG A 134 -6.56 13.48 9.42
C ARG A 134 -6.55 14.14 8.04
N LYS A 135 -7.70 14.17 7.37
CA LYS A 135 -7.83 14.88 6.10
C LYS A 135 -7.37 16.33 6.22
N GLY A 136 -6.45 16.74 5.34
CA GLY A 136 -5.95 18.11 5.23
C GLY A 136 -4.66 18.42 6.00
N ASN A 137 -4.08 17.44 6.72
CA ASN A 137 -2.75 17.62 7.33
C ASN A 137 -1.82 16.43 7.02
N ALA A 138 -0.55 16.58 7.38
CA ALA A 138 0.45 15.53 7.26
C ALA A 138 1.53 15.68 8.33
N VAL A 139 2.21 14.57 8.61
CA VAL A 139 3.41 14.49 9.46
C VAL A 139 4.56 13.89 8.66
N GLY A 140 5.80 14.23 9.01
CA GLY A 140 7.00 13.69 8.39
C GLY A 140 8.02 13.23 9.43
N TYR A 141 8.77 12.19 9.09
CA TYR A 141 9.78 11.54 9.93
C TYR A 141 11.08 11.36 9.15
N LEU A 142 12.21 11.72 9.75
CA LEU A 142 13.54 11.33 9.29
C LEU A 142 13.87 9.89 9.71
N PRO A 143 14.93 9.26 9.16
CA PRO A 143 15.26 7.85 9.38
C PRO A 143 15.29 7.40 10.85
N ASP A 144 15.78 8.26 11.74
CA ASP A 144 15.98 7.98 13.17
C ASP A 144 14.93 8.63 14.09
N ASP A 145 13.86 9.21 13.51
CA ASP A 145 12.71 9.71 14.28
C ASP A 145 11.82 8.54 14.69
N PHE A 146 11.27 8.61 15.90
CA PHE A 146 10.40 7.59 16.45
C PHE A 146 8.97 8.10 16.61
N HIS A 147 8.00 7.23 16.39
CA HIS A 147 6.61 7.54 16.70
C HIS A 147 5.78 6.33 17.11
N THR A 148 4.62 6.58 17.70
CA THR A 148 3.51 5.63 17.76
C THR A 148 2.45 6.03 16.75
N ILE A 149 1.57 5.09 16.41
CA ILE A 149 0.30 5.38 15.75
C ILE A 149 -0.84 4.73 16.54
N GLU A 150 -1.99 5.38 16.56
CA GLU A 150 -3.25 4.81 17.03
C GLU A 150 -4.41 5.34 16.19
N VAL A 151 -5.19 4.45 15.57
CA VAL A 151 -6.42 4.84 14.89
C VAL A 151 -7.49 5.14 15.93
N LEU A 152 -7.96 6.39 15.92
CA LEU A 152 -8.97 6.89 16.84
C LEU A 152 -10.39 6.73 16.26
N GLY A 153 -11.37 6.71 17.17
CA GLY A 153 -12.79 6.67 16.83
C GLY A 153 -13.29 5.25 16.49
N LYS A 154 -14.56 5.18 16.06
CA LYS A 154 -15.24 3.90 15.75
C LYS A 154 -15.28 3.59 14.25
N SER A 155 -14.88 4.54 13.41
CA SER A 155 -14.96 4.47 11.95
C SER A 155 -13.72 3.82 11.35
N HIS A 156 -13.82 3.33 10.12
CA HIS A 156 -12.66 2.98 9.31
C HIS A 156 -11.83 4.25 9.03
N ALA A 157 -10.51 4.12 9.08
CA ALA A 157 -9.55 5.14 8.71
C ALA A 157 -8.67 4.67 7.54
N LEU A 158 -8.26 5.60 6.70
CA LEU A 158 -7.33 5.37 5.61
C LEU A 158 -6.34 6.53 5.56
N HIS A 159 -5.07 6.21 5.75
CA HIS A 159 -3.96 7.15 5.66
C HIS A 159 -3.05 6.76 4.51
N LEU A 160 -2.54 7.74 3.76
CA LEU A 160 -1.46 7.53 2.80
C LEU A 160 -0.13 7.62 3.54
N HIS A 161 0.67 6.56 3.48
CA HIS A 161 2.02 6.51 4.05
C HIS A 161 3.02 6.42 2.90
N CYS A 162 3.86 7.43 2.74
CA CYS A 162 4.91 7.47 1.73
C CYS A 162 6.27 7.32 2.39
N TYR A 163 7.10 6.42 1.89
CA TYR A 163 8.43 6.12 2.42
C TYR A 163 9.50 6.23 1.34
N GLY A 164 10.69 6.68 1.72
CA GLY A 164 11.86 6.68 0.83
C GLY A 164 12.29 5.27 0.39
N MET A 165 11.92 4.24 1.14
CA MET A 165 12.20 2.82 0.87
C MET A 165 11.02 1.96 1.34
N SER A 166 10.73 0.88 0.61
CA SER A 166 9.62 -0.02 0.92
C SER A 166 9.74 -0.67 2.30
N LEU A 167 8.61 -0.87 2.98
CA LEU A 167 8.54 -1.40 4.34
C LEU A 167 9.19 -2.77 4.49
N GLU A 168 9.15 -3.60 3.45
CA GLU A 168 9.78 -4.92 3.43
C GLU A 168 11.31 -4.87 3.30
N ASN A 169 11.87 -3.72 2.95
CA ASN A 169 13.31 -3.53 2.73
C ASN A 169 13.95 -2.61 3.78
N LEU A 170 13.44 -2.65 5.02
CA LEU A 170 13.94 -1.87 6.16
C LEU A 170 14.48 -2.77 7.29
N PRO A 171 15.57 -3.53 7.07
CA PRO A 171 16.07 -4.50 8.05
C PRO A 171 16.53 -3.87 9.37
N GLY A 172 16.92 -2.58 9.34
CA GLY A 172 17.32 -1.83 10.53
C GLY A 172 16.16 -1.23 11.33
N ARG A 173 14.91 -1.39 10.87
CA ARG A 173 13.73 -0.80 11.52
C ARG A 173 13.48 -1.49 12.85
N ILE A 174 13.36 -0.70 13.92
CA ILE A 174 13.17 -1.20 15.28
C ILE A 174 11.91 -0.62 15.93
N PHE A 175 11.39 -1.34 16.91
CA PHE A 175 10.34 -0.89 17.82
C PHE A 175 10.69 -1.24 19.27
N PHE A 176 10.24 -0.39 20.20
CA PHE A 176 10.33 -0.67 21.63
C PHE A 176 9.24 -1.65 22.04
N SER A 177 9.64 -2.80 22.59
CA SER A 177 8.70 -3.88 22.92
C SER A 177 7.76 -3.52 24.06
N GLU A 178 8.22 -2.68 24.99
CA GLU A 178 7.46 -2.21 26.15
C GLU A 178 7.88 -0.77 26.48
N GLY A 179 6.89 0.12 26.67
CA GLY A 179 7.13 1.50 27.06
C GLY A 179 8.05 2.28 26.12
N THR A 180 8.88 3.15 26.70
CA THR A 180 9.79 4.06 25.98
C THR A 180 11.25 3.87 26.40
N SER A 181 11.57 2.83 27.18
CA SER A 181 12.92 2.54 27.65
C SER A 181 13.11 1.05 27.85
N GLY A 182 14.28 0.53 27.50
CA GLY A 182 14.62 -0.88 27.60
C GLY A 182 14.75 -1.55 26.23
N ALA A 183 14.32 -2.80 26.15
CA ALA A 183 14.60 -3.65 25.00
C ALA A 183 13.82 -3.20 23.76
N TYR A 184 14.52 -3.05 22.64
CA TYR A 184 13.91 -2.92 21.32
C TYR A 184 14.12 -4.20 20.51
N LYS A 185 13.28 -4.38 19.49
CA LYS A 185 13.36 -5.49 18.53
C LYS A 185 13.31 -4.93 17.12
N HIS A 186 13.85 -5.69 16.18
CA HIS A 186 13.66 -5.40 14.76
C HIS A 186 12.26 -5.80 14.33
N PHE A 187 11.66 -5.04 13.41
CA PHE A 187 10.43 -5.48 12.78
C PHE A 187 10.67 -6.78 12.01
N PRO A 188 9.79 -7.77 12.14
CA PRO A 188 9.83 -8.90 11.22
C PRO A 188 9.47 -8.41 9.81
N PRO A 189 9.88 -9.14 8.76
CA PRO A 189 9.34 -8.92 7.42
C PRO A 189 7.81 -8.93 7.46
N ASN A 190 7.17 -7.99 6.75
CA ASN A 190 5.72 -7.96 6.64
C ASN A 190 5.30 -8.65 5.33
N PRO A 191 4.88 -9.93 5.36
CA PRO A 191 4.48 -10.64 4.14
C PRO A 191 3.09 -10.22 3.62
N ASN A 192 2.38 -9.33 4.32
CA ASN A 192 0.96 -9.06 4.09
C ASN A 192 0.70 -7.65 3.55
N ILE A 193 1.57 -7.13 2.69
CA ILE A 193 1.27 -5.92 1.91
C ILE A 193 0.51 -6.34 0.66
N ARG A 194 -0.69 -5.78 0.49
CA ARG A 194 -1.65 -6.17 -0.54
C ARG A 194 -1.77 -5.13 -1.65
N THR A 195 -2.56 -5.45 -2.65
CA THR A 195 -2.95 -4.57 -3.75
C THR A 195 -4.40 -4.14 -3.54
N ALA A 196 -4.77 -2.95 -4.02
CA ALA A 196 -6.16 -2.50 -3.96
C ALA A 196 -7.09 -3.54 -4.60
N VAL A 197 -8.27 -3.74 -4.04
CA VAL A 197 -9.18 -4.80 -4.51
C VAL A 197 -10.32 -4.26 -5.35
N VAL A 198 -10.85 -5.11 -6.21
CA VAL A 198 -12.20 -5.00 -6.79
C VAL A 198 -12.98 -6.23 -6.35
N ASP A 199 -14.25 -6.07 -5.96
CA ASP A 199 -15.11 -7.23 -5.69
C ASP A 199 -15.73 -7.79 -6.98
N ALA A 200 -16.37 -8.95 -6.88
CA ALA A 200 -16.91 -9.66 -8.03
C ALA A 200 -18.04 -8.88 -8.73
N ALA A 201 -18.92 -8.22 -7.96
CA ALA A 201 -20.03 -7.46 -8.51
C ALA A 201 -19.52 -6.24 -9.27
N TYR A 202 -18.60 -5.49 -8.65
CA TYR A 202 -18.00 -4.32 -9.28
C TYR A 202 -17.15 -4.68 -10.50
N LEU A 203 -16.40 -5.78 -10.45
CA LEU A 203 -15.67 -6.25 -11.64
C LEU A 203 -16.61 -6.64 -12.78
N GLN A 204 -17.77 -7.23 -12.51
CA GLN A 204 -18.78 -7.49 -13.54
C GLN A 204 -19.27 -6.20 -14.20
N GLU A 205 -19.53 -5.15 -13.41
CA GLU A 205 -19.91 -3.83 -13.93
C GLU A 205 -18.80 -3.22 -14.79
N LEU A 206 -17.54 -3.29 -14.33
CA LEU A 206 -16.37 -2.82 -15.08
C LEU A 206 -16.23 -3.55 -16.43
N ILE A 207 -16.43 -4.87 -16.47
CA ILE A 207 -16.39 -5.66 -17.71
C ILE A 207 -17.47 -5.23 -18.69
N ALA A 208 -18.65 -4.84 -18.20
CA ALA A 208 -19.77 -4.44 -19.04
C ALA A 208 -19.73 -2.95 -19.46
N GLY A 209 -18.83 -2.17 -18.88
CA GLY A 209 -18.68 -0.74 -19.14
C GLY A 209 -17.90 -0.40 -20.42
N ASP A 210 -17.80 0.88 -20.71
CA ASP A 210 -17.16 1.40 -21.94
C ASP A 210 -15.63 1.24 -21.94
N GLU A 211 -15.00 1.19 -20.76
CA GLU A 211 -13.55 1.10 -20.56
C GLU A 211 -13.22 -0.13 -19.68
N PRO A 212 -13.40 -1.37 -20.19
CA PRO A 212 -13.18 -2.57 -19.39
C PRO A 212 -11.70 -2.77 -19.06
N PRO A 213 -11.37 -3.31 -17.86
CA PRO A 213 -10.00 -3.60 -17.49
C PRO A 213 -9.43 -4.78 -18.26
N VAL A 214 -8.10 -4.85 -18.33
CA VAL A 214 -7.41 -6.09 -18.70
C VAL A 214 -7.47 -7.04 -17.52
N ILE A 215 -7.99 -8.24 -17.74
CA ILE A 215 -8.08 -9.28 -16.71
C ILE A 215 -6.99 -10.31 -16.95
N LEU A 216 -6.07 -10.44 -16.00
CA LEU A 216 -5.02 -11.44 -16.03
C LEU A 216 -5.31 -12.53 -15.00
N ASP A 217 -5.56 -13.72 -15.50
CA ASP A 217 -5.67 -14.92 -14.67
C ASP A 217 -4.27 -15.50 -14.46
N VAL A 218 -3.80 -15.45 -13.21
CA VAL A 218 -2.43 -15.81 -12.85
C VAL A 218 -2.28 -17.26 -12.40
N ARG A 219 -3.36 -18.03 -12.51
CA ARG A 219 -3.37 -19.46 -12.21
C ARG A 219 -2.63 -20.27 -13.29
N PRO A 220 -2.24 -21.51 -12.98
CA PRO A 220 -1.73 -22.45 -13.99
C PRO A 220 -2.69 -22.62 -15.19
N GLU A 221 -2.12 -22.80 -16.38
CA GLU A 221 -2.89 -22.86 -17.65
C GLU A 221 -3.97 -23.96 -17.65
N ASN A 222 -3.71 -25.08 -16.98
CA ASN A 222 -4.68 -26.17 -16.83
C ASN A 222 -5.89 -25.80 -15.96
N GLU A 223 -5.72 -24.91 -14.98
CA GLU A 223 -6.83 -24.38 -14.18
C GLU A 223 -7.63 -23.33 -14.95
N PHE A 224 -6.92 -22.47 -15.69
CA PHE A 224 -7.53 -21.47 -16.58
C PHE A 224 -8.42 -22.13 -17.65
N ALA A 225 -7.94 -23.22 -18.26
CA ALA A 225 -8.67 -23.98 -19.29
C ALA A 225 -9.94 -24.69 -18.75
N ARG A 226 -10.04 -24.90 -17.43
CA ARG A 226 -11.22 -25.54 -16.81
C ARG A 226 -12.35 -24.55 -16.48
N GLY A 227 -12.07 -23.26 -16.56
CA GLY A 227 -13.04 -22.20 -16.30
C GLY A 227 -12.34 -20.93 -15.84
N ARG A 228 -12.72 -19.80 -16.43
CA ARG A 228 -12.10 -18.48 -16.21
C ARG A 228 -13.13 -17.36 -16.22
N LEU A 229 -12.74 -16.17 -15.79
CA LEU A 229 -13.58 -14.99 -15.98
C LEU A 229 -13.77 -14.70 -17.49
N PRO A 230 -14.91 -14.14 -17.90
CA PRO A 230 -15.09 -13.59 -19.24
C PRO A 230 -13.95 -12.61 -19.58
N HIS A 231 -13.43 -12.69 -20.81
CA HIS A 231 -12.35 -11.84 -21.34
C HIS A 231 -10.99 -11.95 -20.62
N ALA A 232 -10.84 -12.86 -19.64
CA ALA A 232 -9.57 -13.08 -18.97
C ALA A 232 -8.51 -13.68 -19.91
N MET A 233 -7.29 -13.15 -19.82
CA MET A 233 -6.09 -13.68 -20.48
C MET A 233 -5.33 -14.58 -19.51
N SER A 234 -4.84 -15.72 -19.99
CA SER A 234 -3.97 -16.58 -19.20
C SER A 234 -2.58 -15.97 -19.12
N MET A 235 -2.14 -15.65 -17.92
CA MET A 235 -0.83 -15.09 -17.66
C MET A 235 -0.33 -15.56 -16.30
N SER A 236 0.12 -16.82 -16.23
CA SER A 236 0.52 -17.45 -14.98
C SER A 236 1.59 -16.63 -14.25
N ILE A 237 1.62 -16.74 -12.92
CA ILE A 237 2.62 -16.05 -12.10
C ILE A 237 4.06 -16.37 -12.54
N GLU A 238 4.33 -17.60 -12.99
CA GLU A 238 5.64 -18.01 -13.51
C GLU A 238 6.00 -17.25 -14.79
N ARG A 239 5.03 -17.08 -15.70
CA ARG A 239 5.22 -16.32 -16.95
C ARG A 239 5.48 -14.84 -16.67
N ILE A 240 4.72 -14.25 -15.75
CA ILE A 240 4.96 -12.87 -15.29
C ILE A 240 6.35 -12.75 -14.66
N GLY A 241 6.72 -13.71 -13.81
CA GLY A 241 8.04 -13.79 -13.19
C GLY A 241 9.17 -13.83 -14.21
N ALA A 242 9.01 -14.60 -15.28
CA ALA A 242 9.95 -14.71 -16.40
C ALA A 242 9.98 -13.48 -17.31
N GLY A 243 9.12 -12.48 -17.08
CA GLY A 243 9.07 -11.24 -17.87
C GLY A 243 8.23 -11.32 -19.13
N ALA A 244 7.36 -12.33 -19.27
CA ALA A 244 6.45 -12.47 -20.40
C ALA A 244 5.24 -11.51 -20.27
N VAL A 245 5.50 -10.19 -20.24
CA VAL A 245 4.46 -9.14 -20.10
C VAL A 245 4.53 -8.10 -21.21
N THR A 246 5.29 -8.38 -22.28
CA THR A 246 5.50 -7.47 -23.43
C THR A 246 4.22 -7.14 -24.21
N GLU A 247 3.16 -7.92 -24.01
CA GLU A 247 1.84 -7.72 -24.63
C GLU A 247 0.99 -6.66 -23.90
N LEU A 248 1.36 -6.27 -22.67
CA LEU A 248 0.62 -5.29 -21.89
C LEU A 248 1.01 -3.87 -22.31
N ALA A 249 0.03 -3.09 -22.74
CA ALA A 249 0.26 -1.72 -23.22
C ALA A 249 0.17 -0.70 -22.08
N GLY A 250 1.18 0.18 -21.99
CA GLY A 250 1.15 1.36 -21.15
C GLY A 250 1.21 1.12 -19.63
N ASN A 251 1.45 2.20 -18.89
CA ASN A 251 1.52 2.22 -17.42
C ASN A 251 0.19 2.60 -16.75
N HIS A 252 -0.78 3.13 -17.52
CA HIS A 252 -2.07 3.63 -17.02
C HIS A 252 -3.25 2.65 -17.15
N GLN A 253 -3.13 1.62 -18.00
CA GLN A 253 -4.20 0.64 -18.23
C GLN A 253 -4.58 -0.08 -16.94
N HIS A 254 -5.88 -0.13 -16.63
CA HIS A 254 -6.38 -0.86 -15.46
C HIS A 254 -6.24 -2.36 -15.68
N ILE A 255 -5.42 -3.00 -14.84
CA ILE A 255 -5.19 -4.44 -14.86
C ILE A 255 -5.74 -5.05 -13.58
N VAL A 256 -6.61 -6.03 -13.72
CA VAL A 256 -7.19 -6.81 -12.62
C VAL A 256 -6.59 -8.21 -12.62
N LEU A 257 -5.93 -8.56 -11.52
CA LEU A 257 -5.26 -9.84 -11.30
C LEU A 257 -6.23 -10.80 -10.60
N VAL A 258 -6.28 -12.03 -11.10
CA VAL A 258 -7.20 -13.07 -10.62
C VAL A 258 -6.42 -14.33 -10.27
N ASP A 259 -6.56 -14.79 -9.02
CA ASP A 259 -6.13 -16.11 -8.59
C ASP A 259 -7.35 -16.99 -8.24
N GLY A 260 -7.11 -18.21 -7.73
CA GLY A 260 -8.18 -19.16 -7.45
C GLY A 260 -9.00 -18.80 -6.21
N ARG A 261 -8.34 -18.37 -5.14
CA ARG A 261 -8.93 -18.25 -3.79
C ARG A 261 -8.14 -17.35 -2.82
N ASP A 262 -7.57 -16.25 -3.30
CA ASP A 262 -6.67 -15.37 -2.54
C ASP A 262 -5.49 -16.14 -1.92
N ASP A 263 -4.84 -16.97 -2.75
CA ASP A 263 -3.68 -17.79 -2.36
C ASP A 263 -2.35 -17.00 -2.41
N GLY A 264 -2.43 -15.73 -2.80
CA GLY A 264 -1.32 -14.79 -2.87
C GLY A 264 -0.59 -14.79 -4.22
N ALA A 265 -0.99 -15.62 -5.18
CA ALA A 265 -0.43 -15.56 -6.54
C ALA A 265 -0.72 -14.21 -7.20
N ALA A 266 -1.95 -13.68 -7.05
CA ALA A 266 -2.34 -12.39 -7.61
C ALA A 266 -1.52 -11.23 -7.01
N GLU A 267 -1.22 -11.26 -5.72
CA GLU A 267 -0.42 -10.24 -5.04
C GLU A 267 1.05 -10.25 -5.51
N LYS A 268 1.63 -11.44 -5.67
CA LYS A 268 2.98 -11.57 -6.24
C LYS A 268 3.04 -11.08 -7.68
N ALA A 269 2.02 -11.38 -8.48
CA ALA A 269 1.91 -10.91 -9.86
C ALA A 269 1.80 -9.38 -9.92
N ALA A 270 0.95 -8.79 -9.07
CA ALA A 270 0.79 -7.34 -8.99
C ALA A 270 2.13 -6.65 -8.65
N LEU A 271 2.87 -7.16 -7.66
CA LEU A 271 4.19 -6.62 -7.33
C LEU A 271 5.17 -6.73 -8.50
N ALA A 272 5.21 -7.89 -9.17
CA ALA A 272 6.09 -8.15 -10.31
C ALA A 272 5.76 -7.24 -11.51
N LEU A 273 4.49 -6.94 -11.75
CA LEU A 273 4.05 -5.98 -12.77
C LEU A 273 4.38 -4.54 -12.37
N MET A 274 4.25 -4.20 -11.09
CA MET A 274 4.58 -2.89 -10.58
C MET A 274 6.06 -2.55 -10.81
N HIS A 275 6.98 -3.47 -10.52
CA HIS A 275 8.41 -3.27 -10.82
C HIS A 275 8.74 -3.20 -12.30
N ARG A 276 7.82 -3.62 -13.18
CA ARG A 276 7.95 -3.52 -14.64
C ARG A 276 7.28 -2.28 -15.24
N GLY A 277 6.76 -1.39 -14.40
CA GLY A 277 6.23 -0.10 -14.87
C GLY A 277 4.71 0.00 -14.88
N HIS A 278 3.97 -1.07 -14.61
CA HIS A 278 2.52 -0.97 -14.48
C HIS A 278 2.15 -0.27 -13.17
N ARG A 279 1.15 0.63 -13.21
CA ARG A 279 0.81 1.49 -12.06
C ARG A 279 -0.66 1.44 -11.67
N ASN A 280 -1.52 0.87 -12.53
CA ASN A 280 -2.95 0.77 -12.29
C ASN A 280 -3.37 -0.70 -12.11
N LEU A 281 -3.06 -1.24 -10.93
CA LEU A 281 -3.24 -2.66 -10.60
C LEU A 281 -4.34 -2.83 -9.56
N SER A 282 -5.15 -3.87 -9.70
CA SER A 282 -6.10 -4.31 -8.68
C SER A 282 -6.17 -5.83 -8.62
N VAL A 283 -6.61 -6.39 -7.50
CA VAL A 283 -6.81 -7.84 -7.34
C VAL A 283 -8.30 -8.12 -7.14
N LEU A 284 -8.82 -9.19 -7.78
CA LEU A 284 -10.17 -9.66 -7.51
C LEU A 284 -10.26 -10.22 -6.08
N ALA A 285 -11.04 -9.56 -5.22
CA ALA A 285 -11.22 -9.98 -3.84
C ALA A 285 -11.77 -11.42 -3.75
N GLY A 286 -11.01 -12.32 -3.12
CA GLY A 286 -11.38 -13.74 -2.95
C GLY A 286 -11.26 -14.59 -4.22
N GLY A 287 -10.69 -14.05 -5.30
CA GLY A 287 -10.38 -14.77 -6.54
C GLY A 287 -11.60 -15.38 -7.23
N LEU A 288 -11.36 -16.40 -8.04
CA LEU A 288 -12.39 -17.12 -8.79
C LEU A 288 -13.46 -17.74 -7.89
N ALA A 289 -13.08 -18.18 -6.68
CA ALA A 289 -14.00 -18.73 -5.70
C ALA A 289 -15.08 -17.70 -5.29
N ALA A 290 -14.69 -16.45 -5.02
CA ALA A 290 -15.65 -15.40 -4.69
C ALA A 290 -16.54 -15.02 -5.88
N TRP A 291 -15.98 -15.00 -7.11
CA TRP A 291 -16.76 -14.76 -8.33
C TRP A 291 -17.89 -15.79 -8.49
N THR A 292 -17.56 -17.08 -8.40
CA THR A 292 -18.57 -18.15 -8.51
C THR A 292 -19.52 -18.17 -7.32
N GLY A 293 -19.03 -17.87 -6.11
CA GLY A 293 -19.85 -17.74 -4.90
C GLY A 293 -20.89 -16.61 -4.98
N ALA A 294 -20.61 -15.55 -5.76
CA ALA A 294 -21.57 -14.50 -6.09
C ALA A 294 -22.59 -14.91 -7.18
N GLY A 295 -22.54 -16.15 -7.67
CA GLY A 295 -23.44 -16.66 -8.72
C GLY A 295 -23.07 -16.21 -10.14
N LEU A 296 -21.90 -15.60 -10.32
CA LEU A 296 -21.42 -15.13 -11.61
C LEU A 296 -20.83 -16.27 -12.45
N LYS A 297 -21.09 -16.23 -13.76
CA LYS A 297 -20.72 -17.31 -14.68
C LYS A 297 -19.25 -17.23 -15.08
N LEU A 298 -18.63 -18.39 -15.25
CA LEU A 298 -17.33 -18.54 -15.89
C LEU A 298 -17.50 -18.74 -17.40
N ALA A 299 -16.48 -18.34 -18.16
CA ALA A 299 -16.31 -18.71 -19.55
C ALA A 299 -15.53 -20.04 -19.65
N ALA A 300 -15.80 -20.80 -20.71
CA ALA A 300 -15.11 -22.04 -21.08
C ALA A 300 -13.83 -21.76 -21.85
#